data_AF-A0A1V6GHF8-F1
#
_entry.id   AF-A0A1V6GHF8-F1
#
_cell.length_a   1.000
_cell.length_b   1.000
_cell.length_c   1.000
_cell.angle_alpha   90.00
_cell.angle_beta   90.00
_cell.angle_gamma   90.00
#
_symmetry.space_group_name_H-M   'P 1'
#
loop_
_entity.id
_entity.type
_entity.pdbx_description
1 polymer ?
#
loop_
_entity_poly.entity_id
_entity_poly.type
_entity_poly.pdbx_seq_one_letter_code
_entity_poly.pdbx_strand_id
1 'polypeptide(L)'
;MKGSAIFRNAAVFLVSFFALRTCGAVPVLAAIPSPVFADTETCVHVAVPPLAGKDFLRVSMPFTASPSNSLSAAFGVDTNGDGRLSLREQAVELGWDGGFWFVRRSAVSAWERLEKAGAAGTRLLEAVLWLRPGTSGPRLALSVDGASDAFGEDAAAWLPVSALEGGTVRVTARGHGVEGTAEVVTGVDGILLRLK
;
A
#
# COMPACT_ATOMS: atom_id res chain seq x y z
N MET A 1 3.31 -43.91 -18.76
CA MET A 1 2.43 -42.72 -18.88
C MET A 1 2.38 -42.09 -17.49
N LYS A 2 3.14 -41.02 -17.21
CA LYS A 2 2.71 -39.60 -17.28
C LYS A 2 1.34 -39.38 -16.60
N GLY A 3 1.18 -38.56 -15.56
CA GLY A 3 2.02 -37.45 -15.13
C GLY A 3 1.75 -36.92 -13.71
N SER A 4 2.81 -36.28 -13.22
CA SER A 4 2.87 -35.09 -12.35
C SER A 4 1.89 -34.99 -11.19
N ALA A 5 2.40 -35.38 -10.01
CA ALA A 5 1.98 -34.81 -8.74
C ALA A 5 2.19 -33.28 -8.78
N ILE A 6 1.10 -32.52 -8.73
CA ILE A 6 1.15 -31.07 -8.53
C ILE A 6 1.42 -30.87 -7.03
N PHE A 7 2.70 -30.76 -6.67
CA PHE A 7 3.10 -30.20 -5.38
C PHE A 7 2.74 -28.71 -5.39
N ARG A 8 1.53 -28.38 -4.92
CA ARG A 8 1.20 -27.01 -4.51
C ARG A 8 1.97 -26.74 -3.22
N ASN A 9 3.14 -26.11 -3.35
CA ASN A 9 3.86 -25.52 -2.23
C ASN A 9 2.98 -24.46 -1.56
N ALA A 10 2.18 -24.86 -0.59
CA ALA A 10 1.55 -23.95 0.36
C ALA A 10 2.65 -23.47 1.31
N ALA A 11 3.37 -22.42 0.91
CA ALA A 11 4.23 -21.70 1.83
C ALA A 11 3.31 -21.01 2.85
N VAL A 12 3.27 -21.55 4.07
CA VAL A 12 2.61 -20.92 5.20
C VAL A 12 3.43 -19.67 5.56
N PHE A 13 3.00 -18.52 5.06
CA PHE A 13 3.62 -17.23 5.38
C PHE A 13 3.11 -16.74 6.73
N LEU A 14 3.92 -16.94 7.76
CA LEU A 14 3.74 -16.27 9.04
C LEU A 14 4.13 -14.79 8.85
N VAL A 15 3.14 -13.91 8.75
CA VAL A 15 3.38 -12.45 8.80
C VAL A 15 3.73 -12.09 10.25
N SER A 16 5.00 -12.22 10.61
CA SER A 16 5.51 -11.73 11.88
C SER A 16 5.46 -10.20 11.90
N PHE A 17 4.69 -9.64 12.83
CA PHE A 17 4.60 -8.20 13.06
C PHE A 17 5.92 -7.69 13.63
N PHE A 18 6.82 -7.19 12.78
CA PHE A 18 8.04 -6.53 13.25
C PHE A 18 7.70 -5.19 13.90
N ALA A 19 8.17 -4.99 15.14
CA ALA A 19 8.14 -3.69 15.79
C ALA A 19 9.16 -2.76 15.13
N LEU A 20 8.72 -1.57 14.70
CA LEU A 20 9.63 -0.53 14.20
C LEU A 20 10.57 -0.11 15.32
N ARG A 21 11.88 -0.16 15.09
CA ARG A 21 12.85 0.54 15.94
C ARG A 21 12.86 2.01 15.56
N THR A 22 12.14 2.85 16.30
CA THR A 22 12.04 4.28 16.01
C THR A 22 13.40 4.97 16.23
N CYS A 23 13.88 5.69 15.22
CA CYS A 23 14.86 6.76 15.46
C CYS A 23 14.07 8.00 15.93
N GLY A 24 14.68 8.95 16.66
CA GLY A 24 14.01 10.15 17.20
C GLY A 24 13.49 11.16 16.16
N ALA A 25 13.15 10.71 14.95
CA ALA A 25 12.55 11.50 13.90
C ALA A 25 11.09 11.81 14.24
N VAL A 26 10.69 13.06 14.04
CA VAL A 26 9.29 13.51 14.18
C VAL A 26 8.47 12.87 13.05
N PRO A 27 7.31 12.25 13.34
CA PRO A 27 6.47 11.69 12.30
C PRO A 27 5.92 12.79 11.38
N VAL A 28 5.84 12.51 10.08
CA VAL A 28 5.16 13.40 9.13
C VAL A 28 3.67 13.11 9.23
N LEU A 29 2.87 14.13 9.55
CA LEU A 29 1.42 14.00 9.70
C LEU A 29 0.71 14.90 8.68
N ALA A 30 -0.19 14.31 7.91
CA ALA A 30 -1.05 15.04 6.99
C ALA A 30 -2.52 14.67 7.24
N ALA A 31 -3.38 15.68 7.38
CA ALA A 31 -4.81 15.45 7.54
C ALA A 31 -5.44 15.00 6.22
N ILE A 32 -6.22 13.93 6.26
CA ILE A 32 -7.08 13.44 5.18
C ILE A 32 -8.45 14.08 5.41
N PRO A 33 -8.82 15.13 4.67
CA PRO A 33 -10.09 15.79 4.88
C PRO A 33 -11.23 14.88 4.43
N SER A 34 -12.34 14.93 5.18
CA SER A 34 -13.61 14.34 4.75
C SER A 34 -13.99 14.80 3.35
N PRO A 35 -14.36 13.87 2.43
CA PRO A 35 -15.04 14.21 1.20
C PRO A 35 -16.29 15.05 1.48
N VAL A 36 -16.42 16.19 0.78
CA VAL A 36 -17.55 17.12 0.96
C VAL A 36 -18.87 16.50 0.50
N PHE A 37 -18.80 15.64 -0.52
CA PHE A 37 -19.91 14.84 -1.03
C PHE A 37 -19.49 13.38 -1.20
N ALA A 38 -20.47 12.47 -1.24
CA ALA A 38 -20.22 11.03 -1.41
C ALA A 38 -19.44 10.71 -2.70
N ASP A 39 -19.62 11.52 -3.76
CA ASP A 39 -18.95 11.33 -5.05
C ASP A 39 -17.66 12.14 -5.19
N THR A 40 -17.25 12.90 -4.16
CA THR A 40 -16.01 13.67 -4.22
C THR A 40 -14.83 12.87 -3.70
N GLU A 41 -13.68 13.07 -4.35
CA GLU A 41 -12.41 12.55 -3.90
C GLU A 41 -11.61 13.64 -3.19
N THR A 42 -10.99 13.29 -2.07
CA THR A 42 -9.96 14.10 -1.42
C THR A 42 -8.61 13.42 -1.60
N CYS A 43 -7.58 14.23 -1.84
CA CYS A 43 -6.23 13.74 -2.10
C CYS A 43 -5.25 14.48 -1.21
N VAL A 44 -4.36 13.71 -0.59
CA VAL A 44 -3.27 14.24 0.24
C VAL A 44 -1.97 13.62 -0.25
N HIS A 45 -0.93 14.43 -0.30
CA HIS A 45 0.41 14.00 -0.67
C HIS A 45 1.28 14.02 0.57
N VAL A 46 1.97 12.92 0.82
CA VAL A 46 2.81 12.74 1.99
C VAL A 46 4.21 12.40 1.53
N ALA A 47 5.17 13.19 1.99
CA ALA A 47 6.57 12.89 1.78
C ALA A 47 6.96 11.63 2.58
N VAL A 48 7.48 10.64 1.88
CA VAL A 48 8.10 9.44 2.44
C VAL A 48 9.62 9.65 2.46
N PRO A 49 10.27 9.50 3.62
CA PRO A 49 11.72 9.62 3.70
C PRO A 49 12.44 8.62 2.79
N PRO A 50 13.71 8.91 2.41
CA PRO A 50 14.48 8.04 1.53
C PRO A 50 14.47 6.57 1.98
N LEU A 51 14.21 5.67 1.03
CA LEU A 51 14.18 4.22 1.25
C LEU A 51 15.58 3.60 1.38
N ALA A 52 16.63 4.36 1.06
CA ALA A 52 18.01 3.91 1.14
C ALA A 52 18.35 3.39 2.55
N GLY A 53 18.87 2.17 2.63
CA GLY A 53 19.19 1.52 3.90
C GLY A 53 17.98 1.08 4.71
N LYS A 54 16.76 1.07 4.16
CA LYS A 54 15.59 0.43 4.78
C LYS A 54 15.41 -0.99 4.28
N ASP A 55 14.90 -1.86 5.14
CA ASP A 55 14.57 -3.25 4.84
C ASP A 55 13.14 -3.37 4.33
N PHE A 56 12.22 -2.52 4.80
CA PHE A 56 10.82 -2.56 4.39
C PHE A 56 10.11 -1.19 4.45
N LEU A 57 9.01 -1.11 3.70
CA LEU A 57 7.97 -0.09 3.79
C LEU A 57 6.65 -0.81 4.13
N ARG A 58 6.00 -0.41 5.21
CA ARG A 58 4.71 -0.96 5.63
C ARG A 58 3.62 0.09 5.49
N VAL A 59 2.50 -0.30 4.91
CA VAL A 59 1.24 0.46 4.91
C VAL A 59 0.28 -0.22 5.85
N SER A 60 -0.30 0.53 6.77
CA SER A 60 -1.35 0.06 7.68
C SER A 60 -2.55 0.97 7.52
N MET A 61 -3.68 0.38 7.13
CA MET A 61 -4.90 1.09 6.79
C MET A 61 -6.08 0.46 7.56
N PRO A 62 -6.27 0.80 8.84
CA PRO A 62 -7.55 0.63 9.51
C PRO A 62 -8.59 1.57 8.89
N PHE A 63 -9.73 1.03 8.44
CA PHE A 63 -10.86 1.87 8.00
C PHE A 63 -12.18 1.11 8.10
N THR A 64 -13.29 1.86 8.04
CA THR A 64 -14.63 1.27 7.97
C THR A 64 -15.02 1.09 6.50
N ALA A 65 -14.88 -0.14 6.01
CA ALA A 65 -15.17 -0.52 4.64
C ALA A 65 -16.67 -0.50 4.35
N SER A 66 -17.05 0.08 3.21
CA SER A 66 -18.42 0.01 2.70
C SER A 66 -18.42 -0.10 1.16
N PRO A 67 -19.55 -0.54 0.57
CA PRO A 67 -19.71 -0.54 -0.89
C PRO A 67 -19.70 0.85 -1.54
N SER A 68 -19.84 1.91 -0.74
CA SER A 68 -19.93 3.30 -1.24
C SER A 68 -18.67 4.13 -1.00
N ASN A 69 -17.60 3.54 -0.46
CA ASN A 69 -16.39 4.29 -0.14
C ASN A 69 -15.12 3.68 -0.74
N SER A 70 -14.07 4.48 -0.79
CA SER A 70 -12.73 4.04 -1.20
C SER A 70 -11.66 4.74 -0.39
N LEU A 71 -10.57 4.02 -0.14
CA LEU A 71 -9.37 4.55 0.48
C LEU A 71 -8.17 3.86 -0.16
N SER A 72 -7.23 4.62 -0.70
CA SER A 72 -6.07 4.06 -1.37
C SER A 72 -4.79 4.85 -1.11
N ALA A 73 -3.67 4.13 -1.20
CA ALA A 73 -2.32 4.69 -1.16
C ALA A 73 -1.61 4.35 -2.47
N ALA A 74 -1.23 5.39 -3.20
CA ALA A 74 -0.48 5.29 -4.43
C ALA A 74 0.97 5.73 -4.21
N PHE A 75 1.88 5.00 -4.83
CA PHE A 75 3.31 5.22 -4.78
C PHE A 75 3.88 5.41 -6.18
N GLY A 76 4.93 6.22 -6.28
CA GLY A 76 5.59 6.51 -7.54
C GLY A 76 6.66 7.59 -7.39
N VAL A 77 7.15 8.06 -8.54
CA VAL A 77 8.23 9.06 -8.60
C VAL A 77 7.64 10.41 -8.95
N ASP A 78 7.83 11.39 -8.08
CA ASP A 78 7.62 12.79 -8.45
C ASP A 78 8.73 13.20 -9.43
N THR A 79 8.43 13.13 -10.73
CA THR A 79 9.39 13.37 -11.80
C THR A 79 9.58 14.86 -12.10
N ASN A 80 8.57 15.66 -11.76
CA ASN A 80 8.56 17.10 -12.04
C ASN A 80 9.01 17.94 -10.82
N GLY A 81 9.09 17.33 -9.63
CA GLY A 81 9.57 17.93 -8.39
C GLY A 81 8.58 18.87 -7.72
N ASP A 82 7.28 18.77 -8.02
CA ASP A 82 6.24 19.65 -7.46
C ASP A 82 5.74 19.21 -6.07
N GLY A 83 6.29 18.12 -5.53
CA GLY A 83 5.94 17.54 -4.23
C GLY A 83 4.60 16.80 -4.26
N ARG A 84 4.06 16.50 -5.45
CA ARG A 84 2.81 15.80 -5.65
C ARG A 84 3.04 14.60 -6.57
N LEU A 85 2.14 13.63 -6.41
CA LEU A 85 2.14 12.42 -7.24
C LEU A 85 0.92 12.46 -8.14
N SER A 86 1.12 12.90 -9.39
CA SER A 86 0.07 12.87 -10.40
C SER A 86 -0.28 11.43 -10.79
N LEU A 87 -1.43 11.22 -11.44
CA LEU A 87 -1.83 9.88 -11.91
C LEU A 87 -0.81 9.26 -12.89
N ARG A 88 -0.03 10.08 -13.60
CA ARG A 88 0.98 9.61 -14.56
C ARG A 88 2.30 9.21 -13.88
N GLU A 89 2.51 9.68 -12.66
CA GLU A 89 3.71 9.42 -11.86
C GLU A 89 3.54 8.22 -10.93
N GLN A 90 2.29 7.77 -10.75
CA GLN A 90 1.96 6.57 -10.01
C GLN A 90 2.50 5.32 -10.71
N ALA A 91 3.18 4.49 -9.95
CA ALA A 91 3.63 3.18 -10.39
C ALA A 91 2.69 2.08 -9.88
N VAL A 92 2.33 2.16 -8.60
CA VAL A 92 1.50 1.16 -7.91
C VAL A 92 0.54 1.86 -6.97
N GLU A 93 -0.63 1.27 -6.77
CA GLU A 93 -1.58 1.71 -5.76
C GLU A 93 -2.31 0.52 -5.18
N LEU A 94 -2.57 0.61 -3.88
CA LEU A 94 -3.29 -0.42 -3.15
C LEU A 94 -4.32 0.21 -2.24
N GLY A 95 -5.40 -0.53 -1.98
CA GLY A 95 -6.43 -0.05 -1.07
C GLY A 95 -7.76 -0.76 -1.22
N TRP A 96 -8.80 -0.04 -0.82
CA TRP A 96 -10.19 -0.44 -0.89
C TRP A 96 -10.96 0.42 -1.88
N ASP A 97 -11.84 -0.20 -2.64
CA ASP A 97 -12.72 0.47 -3.58
C ASP A 97 -14.05 -0.29 -3.68
N GLY A 98 -15.07 0.24 -3.01
CA GLY A 98 -16.48 -0.13 -3.26
C GLY A 98 -16.83 -1.60 -3.05
N GLY A 99 -16.15 -2.32 -2.15
CA GLY A 99 -16.37 -3.76 -1.95
C GLY A 99 -15.15 -4.62 -2.23
N PHE A 100 -14.09 -4.05 -2.81
CA PHE A 100 -12.92 -4.79 -3.23
C PHE A 100 -11.65 -4.25 -2.61
N TRP A 101 -10.82 -5.16 -2.10
CA TRP A 101 -9.40 -4.91 -1.95
C TRP A 101 -8.76 -4.95 -3.32
N PHE A 102 -7.83 -4.04 -3.59
CA PHE A 102 -7.15 -4.02 -4.86
C PHE A 102 -5.67 -3.68 -4.73
N VAL A 103 -4.91 -4.16 -5.71
CA VAL A 103 -3.64 -3.56 -6.12
C VAL A 103 -3.77 -3.23 -7.59
N ARG A 104 -3.36 -2.02 -7.98
CA ARG A 104 -3.26 -1.61 -9.38
C ARG A 104 -1.85 -1.15 -9.69
N ARG A 105 -1.42 -1.39 -10.92
CA ARG A 105 -0.18 -0.81 -11.46
C ARG A 105 -0.47 0.04 -12.69
N SER A 106 0.32 1.09 -12.84
CA SER A 106 0.43 1.81 -14.11
C SER A 106 1.44 1.08 -14.99
N ALA A 107 1.01 0.57 -16.15
CA ALA A 107 1.92 0.04 -17.15
C ALA A 107 1.93 0.95 -18.40
N VAL A 108 2.97 0.81 -19.22
CA VAL A 108 3.26 1.69 -20.38
C VAL A 108 2.07 1.83 -21.34
N SER A 109 1.21 0.82 -21.44
CA SER A 109 0.07 0.78 -22.37
C SER A 109 -1.31 0.61 -21.72
N ALA A 110 -1.40 0.24 -20.45
CA ALA A 110 -2.68 -0.02 -19.77
C ALA A 110 -2.52 -0.05 -18.25
N TRP A 111 -3.62 0.13 -17.52
CA TRP A 111 -3.69 -0.18 -16.10
C TRP A 111 -3.99 -1.66 -15.91
N GLU A 112 -3.27 -2.31 -15.00
CA GLU A 112 -3.60 -3.65 -14.55
C GLU A 112 -4.08 -3.59 -13.10
N ARG A 113 -5.09 -4.40 -12.75
CA ARG A 113 -5.70 -4.43 -11.42
C ARG A 113 -5.92 -5.87 -10.99
N LEU A 114 -5.41 -6.21 -9.80
CA LEU A 114 -5.80 -7.39 -9.04
C LEU A 114 -6.81 -6.96 -8.00
N GLU A 115 -7.85 -7.76 -7.81
CA GLU A 115 -8.87 -7.47 -6.82
C GLU A 115 -9.36 -8.72 -6.11
N LYS A 116 -9.81 -8.49 -4.88
CA LYS A 116 -10.44 -9.50 -4.04
C LYS A 116 -11.66 -8.89 -3.38
N ALA A 117 -12.80 -9.57 -3.51
CA ALA A 117 -13.99 -9.20 -2.79
C ALA A 117 -13.71 -9.17 -1.28
N GLY A 118 -14.06 -8.07 -0.63
CA GLY A 118 -14.03 -7.94 0.80
C GLY A 118 -15.41 -7.61 1.35
N ALA A 119 -15.52 -7.70 2.67
CA ALA A 119 -16.77 -7.45 3.37
C ALA A 119 -16.74 -6.06 4.03
N ALA A 120 -17.91 -5.43 4.10
CA ALA A 120 -18.09 -4.19 4.83
C ALA A 120 -17.77 -4.34 6.33
N GLY A 121 -17.62 -3.20 7.01
CA GLY A 121 -17.31 -3.10 8.44
C GLY A 121 -15.89 -2.62 8.71
N THR A 122 -15.49 -2.61 9.99
CA THR A 122 -14.12 -2.26 10.37
C THR A 122 -13.15 -3.31 9.85
N ARG A 123 -12.20 -2.86 9.03
CA ARG A 123 -11.18 -3.69 8.39
C ARG A 123 -9.80 -3.12 8.61
N LEU A 124 -8.81 -3.99 8.55
CA LEU A 124 -7.41 -3.62 8.55
C LEU A 124 -6.72 -4.23 7.33
N LEU A 125 -6.25 -3.36 6.43
CA LEU A 125 -5.30 -3.77 5.39
C LEU A 125 -3.89 -3.46 5.85
N GLU A 126 -3.03 -4.46 5.72
CA GLU A 126 -1.60 -4.30 5.93
C GLU A 126 -0.84 -4.77 4.72
N ALA A 127 -0.05 -3.87 4.16
CA ALA A 127 0.87 -4.17 3.07
C ALA A 127 2.30 -4.01 3.58
N VAL A 128 3.11 -5.05 3.45
CA VAL A 128 4.54 -4.99 3.74
C VAL A 128 5.28 -5.20 2.45
N LEU A 129 5.96 -4.14 2.01
CA LEU A 129 6.92 -4.17 0.93
C LEU A 129 8.32 -4.36 1.50
N TRP A 130 8.97 -5.44 1.10
CA TRP A 130 10.38 -5.69 1.40
C TRP A 130 11.26 -5.03 0.33
N LEU A 131 12.09 -4.08 0.78
CA LEU A 131 12.95 -3.23 -0.05
C LEU A 131 14.32 -3.82 -0.25
N ARG A 132 14.89 -4.42 0.81
CA ARG A 132 16.09 -5.24 0.69
C ARG A 132 15.66 -6.68 0.47
N PRO A 133 15.98 -7.25 -0.70
CA PRO A 133 15.83 -8.67 -0.88
C PRO A 133 16.65 -9.41 0.17
N GLY A 134 16.08 -10.45 0.77
CA GLY A 134 16.89 -11.66 0.96
C GLY A 134 17.34 -12.18 -0.42
N THR A 135 17.82 -13.41 -0.53
CA THR A 135 18.25 -14.01 -1.82
C THR A 135 17.17 -14.15 -2.92
N SER A 136 16.02 -13.45 -2.84
CA SER A 136 14.81 -13.70 -3.66
C SER A 136 14.11 -12.47 -4.26
N GLY A 137 14.75 -11.30 -4.34
CA GLY A 137 14.13 -10.08 -4.89
C GLY A 137 13.15 -9.35 -3.94
N PRO A 138 12.55 -8.22 -4.38
CA PRO A 138 11.54 -7.49 -3.62
C PRO A 138 10.28 -8.35 -3.44
N ARG A 139 9.60 -8.18 -2.30
CA ARG A 139 8.41 -8.97 -1.94
C ARG A 139 7.31 -8.07 -1.42
N LEU A 140 6.07 -8.35 -1.82
CA LEU A 140 4.88 -7.76 -1.23
C LEU A 140 4.11 -8.84 -0.49
N ALA A 141 3.89 -8.61 0.80
CA ALA A 141 2.95 -9.39 1.58
C ALA A 141 1.75 -8.50 1.88
N LEU A 142 0.55 -8.97 1.52
CA LEU A 142 -0.70 -8.35 1.92
C LEU A 142 -1.35 -9.20 3.00
N SER A 143 -1.94 -8.53 3.98
CA SER A 143 -2.73 -9.14 5.03
C SER A 143 -4.02 -8.33 5.19
N VAL A 144 -5.15 -9.02 5.20
CA VAL A 144 -6.45 -8.43 5.49
C VAL A 144 -6.94 -9.04 6.80
N ASP A 145 -7.21 -8.18 7.78
CA ASP A 145 -7.67 -8.58 9.12
C ASP A 145 -6.74 -9.63 9.78
N GLY A 146 -5.43 -9.53 9.51
CA GLY A 146 -4.41 -10.44 10.05
C GLY A 146 -4.23 -11.75 9.26
N ALA A 147 -5.05 -12.00 8.23
CA ALA A 147 -4.90 -13.15 7.35
C ALA A 147 -4.10 -12.79 6.09
N SER A 148 -3.01 -13.54 5.83
CA SER A 148 -2.22 -13.39 4.61
C SER A 148 -3.09 -13.57 3.38
N ASP A 149 -2.86 -12.74 2.37
CA ASP A 149 -3.65 -12.71 1.16
C ASP A 149 -2.80 -12.93 -0.10
N ALA A 150 -3.18 -13.96 -0.88
CA ALA A 150 -2.39 -14.44 -2.00
C ALA A 150 -2.31 -13.41 -3.15
N PHE A 151 -3.30 -12.52 -3.31
CA PHE A 151 -3.26 -11.50 -4.36
C PHE A 151 -2.11 -10.49 -4.17
N GLY A 152 -1.55 -10.40 -2.96
CA GLY A 152 -0.35 -9.61 -2.69
C GLY A 152 0.91 -10.20 -3.32
N GLU A 153 1.02 -11.53 -3.42
CA GLU A 153 2.18 -12.19 -4.02
C GLU A 153 2.21 -11.97 -5.53
N ASP A 154 1.06 -12.04 -6.19
CA ASP A 154 0.94 -11.75 -7.63
C ASP A 154 1.29 -10.28 -7.94
N ALA A 155 0.91 -9.36 -7.03
CA ALA A 155 1.28 -7.95 -7.11
C ALA A 155 2.75 -7.66 -6.78
N ALA A 156 3.52 -8.59 -6.20
CA ALA A 156 4.92 -8.36 -5.86
C ALA A 156 5.78 -8.03 -7.09
N ALA A 157 5.48 -8.66 -8.23
CA ALA A 157 6.14 -8.39 -9.51
C ALA A 157 5.83 -6.99 -10.07
N TRP A 158 4.82 -6.30 -9.53
CA TRP A 158 4.36 -5.00 -10.00
C TRP A 158 5.01 -3.83 -9.27
N LEU A 159 5.91 -4.09 -8.34
CA LEU A 159 6.54 -3.08 -7.51
C LEU A 159 7.92 -2.69 -8.06
N PRO A 160 8.01 -1.60 -8.85
CA PRO A 160 9.28 -1.01 -9.16
C PRO A 160 9.83 -0.35 -7.89
N VAL A 161 10.76 -1.01 -7.21
CA VAL A 161 11.42 -0.47 -6.00
C VAL A 161 12.01 0.92 -6.27
N SER A 162 12.58 1.11 -7.47
CA SER A 162 13.07 2.42 -7.93
C SER A 162 11.98 3.49 -7.99
N ALA A 163 10.73 3.13 -8.27
CA ALA A 163 9.65 4.10 -8.27
C ALA A 163 9.25 4.55 -6.86
N LEU A 164 9.68 3.83 -5.83
CA LEU A 164 9.35 4.13 -4.44
C LEU A 164 10.42 4.99 -3.78
N GLU A 165 11.60 5.12 -4.41
CA GLU A 165 12.71 5.93 -3.93
C GLU A 165 12.43 7.45 -4.03
N GLY A 166 11.48 7.86 -4.88
CA GLY A 166 11.05 9.25 -5.09
C GLY A 166 10.24 9.87 -3.95
N GLY A 167 9.94 9.10 -2.89
CA GLY A 167 9.58 9.66 -1.60
C GLY A 167 8.26 10.43 -1.53
N THR A 168 7.29 10.15 -2.41
CA THR A 168 5.95 10.75 -2.29
C THR A 168 4.86 9.69 -2.39
N VAL A 169 3.93 9.72 -1.43
CA VAL A 169 2.72 8.90 -1.43
C VAL A 169 1.52 9.79 -1.63
N ARG A 170 0.64 9.40 -2.53
CA ARG A 170 -0.69 10.00 -2.64
C ARG A 170 -1.70 9.11 -1.93
N VAL A 171 -2.38 9.68 -0.96
CA VAL A 171 -3.54 9.07 -0.30
C VAL A 171 -4.80 9.64 -0.92
N THR A 172 -5.68 8.78 -1.39
CA THR A 172 -6.96 9.18 -1.99
C THR A 172 -8.10 8.59 -1.18
N ALA A 173 -9.03 9.44 -0.76
CA ALA A 173 -10.24 9.07 -0.04
C ALA A 173 -11.47 9.50 -0.83
N ARG A 174 -12.49 8.63 -0.90
CA ARG A 174 -13.79 8.93 -1.53
C ARG A 174 -14.90 8.33 -0.70
N GLY A 175 -16.06 8.96 -0.72
CA GLY A 175 -17.26 8.45 -0.06
C GLY A 175 -17.37 8.92 1.39
N HIS A 176 -18.57 8.75 1.92
CA HIS A 176 -18.92 9.23 3.24
C HIS A 176 -18.13 8.52 4.35
N GLY A 177 -17.71 9.27 5.37
CA GLY A 177 -17.04 8.73 6.55
C GLY A 177 -15.61 8.23 6.29
N VAL A 178 -14.98 8.61 5.18
CA VAL A 178 -13.56 8.37 4.94
C VAL A 178 -12.79 9.65 5.22
N GLU A 179 -12.30 9.79 6.44
CA GLU A 179 -11.47 10.91 6.88
C GLU A 179 -10.41 10.40 7.85
N GLY A 180 -9.41 11.24 8.13
CA GLY A 180 -8.45 10.96 9.17
C GLY A 180 -7.08 11.56 8.91
N THR A 181 -6.04 10.74 8.99
CA THR A 181 -4.65 11.15 9.00
C THR A 181 -3.77 10.15 8.28
N ALA A 182 -2.84 10.67 7.48
CA ALA A 182 -1.71 9.93 6.96
C ALA A 182 -0.47 10.28 7.79
N GLU A 183 0.05 9.29 8.50
CA GLU A 183 1.21 9.41 9.39
C GLU A 183 2.36 8.56 8.84
N VAL A 184 3.52 9.17 8.60
CA VAL A 184 4.74 8.47 8.23
C VAL A 184 5.68 8.43 9.42
N VAL A 185 6.01 7.22 9.86
CA VAL A 185 6.96 6.92 10.93
C VAL A 185 8.19 6.25 10.34
N THR A 186 9.36 6.82 10.60
CA THR A 186 10.63 6.26 10.15
C THR A 186 11.36 5.57 11.29
N GLY A 187 11.55 4.26 11.13
CA GLY A 187 12.42 3.46 11.98
C GLY A 187 13.80 3.30 11.37
N VAL A 188 14.73 2.70 12.12
CA VAL A 188 16.06 2.31 11.64
C VAL A 188 15.92 1.33 10.48
N ASP A 189 15.12 0.29 10.68
CA ASP A 189 15.00 -0.86 9.78
C ASP A 189 13.96 -0.67 8.68
N GLY A 190 13.03 0.28 8.82
CA GLY A 190 11.92 0.43 7.87
C GLY A 190 11.10 1.69 8.06
N ILE A 191 10.13 1.88 7.18
CA ILE A 191 9.17 2.99 7.22
C ILE A 191 7.76 2.41 7.40
N LEU A 192 6.94 3.09 8.21
CA LEU A 192 5.54 2.76 8.43
C LEU A 192 4.67 3.95 8.05
N LEU A 193 3.85 3.77 7.02
CA LEU A 193 2.75 4.65 6.66
C LEU A 193 1.48 4.15 7.34
N ARG A 194 0.89 4.95 8.22
CA ARG A 194 -0.40 4.67 8.87
C ARG A 194 -1.46 5.59 8.31
N LEU A 195 -2.56 5.03 7.88
CA LEU A 195 -3.76 5.76 7.45
C LEU A 195 -4.84 5.48 8.49
N LYS A 196 -5.17 6.47 9.32
CA LYS A 196 -6.08 6.33 10.46
C LYS A 196 -7.21 7.33 10.40
#